data_AF-B2TMV2-F1
#
_entry.id   AF-B2TMV2-F1
#
_cell.length_a   1.000
_cell.length_b   1.000
_cell.length_c   1.000
_cell.angle_alpha   90.00
_cell.angle_beta   90.00
_cell.angle_gamma   90.00
#
_symmetry.space_group_name_H-M   'P 1'
#
loop_
_entity.id
_entity.type
_entity.pdbx_description
1 polymer ?
#
loop_
_entity_poly.entity_id
_entity_poly.type
_entity_poly.pdbx_seq_one_letter_code
_entity_poly.pdbx_strand_id
1 'polypeptide(L)'
;MNNNLVIKNEDVKIEDYVLTIDDIINKKDVLKEQATKRHKCRIYCKKLRGSLIAHELSKGDLADARAKMKDNYESGIQYMIYLSIDYLQEPRILEAYECKTDSHKIVKRLFPRENELLAVSEIIMGLNGLNELKPGEIFRKEIEDLKN
;
A
#
# COMPACT_ATOMS: atom_id res chain seq x y z
N MET A 1 -11.02 -43.33 -14.48
CA MET A 1 -11.71 -42.46 -15.47
C MET A 1 -11.31 -41.03 -15.15
N ASN A 2 -10.51 -40.41 -16.01
CA ASN A 2 -9.99 -39.06 -15.83
C ASN A 2 -11.07 -38.04 -16.20
N ASN A 3 -11.55 -37.26 -15.23
CA ASN A 3 -12.35 -36.07 -15.51
C ASN A 3 -11.40 -34.89 -15.70
N ASN A 4 -11.12 -34.59 -16.97
CA ASN A 4 -10.51 -33.32 -17.37
C ASN A 4 -11.51 -32.19 -17.08
N LEU A 5 -11.22 -31.38 -16.07
CA LEU A 5 -11.82 -30.06 -15.91
C LEU A 5 -11.22 -29.14 -16.98
N VAL A 6 -11.96 -28.93 -18.06
CA VAL A 6 -11.71 -27.86 -19.02
C VAL A 6 -12.13 -26.56 -18.35
N ILE A 7 -11.17 -25.83 -17.80
CA ILE A 7 -11.38 -24.43 -17.39
C ILE A 7 -11.46 -23.62 -18.68
N LYS A 8 -12.67 -23.22 -19.07
CA LYS A 8 -12.87 -22.23 -20.12
C LYS A 8 -12.43 -20.89 -19.55
N ASN A 9 -11.28 -20.40 -20.02
CA ASN A 9 -10.96 -18.99 -19.90
C ASN A 9 -11.98 -18.25 -20.75
N GLU A 10 -13.00 -17.66 -20.12
CA GLU A 10 -13.88 -16.72 -20.77
C GLU A 10 -13.05 -15.47 -21.08
N ASP A 11 -12.75 -15.30 -22.36
CA ASP A 11 -12.17 -14.08 -22.91
C ASP A 11 -13.11 -12.91 -22.59
N VAL A 12 -12.77 -12.14 -21.55
CA VAL A 12 -13.41 -10.85 -21.27
C VAL A 12 -13.09 -9.93 -22.44
N LYS A 13 -14.04 -9.78 -23.37
CA LYS A 13 -13.98 -8.74 -24.40
C LYS A 13 -14.08 -7.38 -23.73
N ILE A 14 -12.95 -6.68 -23.62
CA ILE A 14 -12.93 -5.28 -23.20
C ILE A 14 -13.32 -4.47 -24.45
N GLU A 15 -14.55 -3.99 -24.52
CA GLU A 15 -14.95 -3.01 -25.52
C GLU A 15 -14.28 -1.67 -25.20
N ASP A 16 -13.56 -1.09 -26.17
CA ASP A 16 -12.88 0.20 -26.05
C ASP A 16 -13.93 1.33 -25.98
N TYR A 17 -14.48 1.58 -24.78
CA TYR A 17 -15.41 2.67 -24.52
C TYR A 17 -14.67 3.95 -24.11
N VAL A 18 -14.86 5.03 -24.88
CA VAL A 18 -14.36 6.35 -24.51
C VAL A 18 -15.26 6.92 -23.41
N LEU A 19 -14.68 7.16 -22.23
CA LEU A 19 -15.41 7.77 -21.11
C LEU A 19 -15.94 9.14 -21.49
N THR A 20 -17.25 9.36 -21.34
CA THR A 20 -17.86 10.69 -21.46
C THR A 20 -17.73 11.46 -20.15
N ILE A 21 -18.00 12.77 -20.20
CA ILE A 21 -18.07 13.62 -19.00
C ILE A 21 -19.13 13.07 -18.02
N ASP A 22 -20.28 12.63 -18.53
CA ASP A 22 -21.36 12.08 -17.70
C ASP A 22 -20.95 10.78 -17.01
N ASP A 23 -20.17 9.92 -17.67
CA ASP A 23 -19.63 8.69 -17.06
C ASP A 23 -18.70 8.99 -15.87
N ILE A 24 -17.88 10.03 -15.98
CA ILE A 24 -16.97 10.47 -14.92
C ILE A 24 -17.77 11.04 -13.75
N ILE A 25 -18.77 11.88 -14.03
CA ILE A 25 -19.62 12.50 -13.01
C ILE A 25 -20.43 11.45 -12.25
N ASN A 26 -21.03 10.49 -12.97
CA ASN A 26 -21.87 9.44 -12.38
C ASN A 26 -21.09 8.47 -11.50
N LYS A 27 -19.77 8.32 -11.71
CA LYS A 27 -18.90 7.48 -10.89
C LYS A 27 -18.26 8.21 -9.70
N LYS A 28 -18.44 9.54 -9.59
CA LYS A 28 -17.75 10.37 -8.58
C LYS A 28 -17.94 9.86 -7.15
N ASP A 29 -19.16 9.51 -6.78
CA ASP A 29 -19.46 9.15 -5.39
C ASP A 29 -19.00 7.72 -5.04
N VAL A 30 -19.02 6.80 -6.01
CA VAL A 30 -18.41 5.46 -5.88
C VAL A 30 -16.90 5.58 -5.67
N LEU A 31 -16.24 6.42 -6.45
CA LEU A 31 -14.79 6.68 -6.31
C LEU A 31 -14.47 7.36 -4.97
N LYS A 32 -15.31 8.28 -4.50
CA LYS A 32 -15.17 8.89 -3.17
C LYS A 32 -15.37 7.88 -2.05
N GLU A 33 -16.33 6.97 -2.17
CA GLU A 33 -16.58 5.94 -1.15
C GLU A 33 -15.43 4.92 -1.08
N GLN A 34 -14.89 4.52 -2.24
CA GLN A 34 -13.68 3.70 -2.31
C GLN A 34 -12.47 4.42 -1.71
N ALA A 35 -12.34 5.74 -1.92
CA ALA A 35 -11.24 6.53 -1.38
C ALA A 35 -11.36 6.90 0.11
N THR A 36 -12.53 6.72 0.74
CA THR A 36 -12.77 7.11 2.14
C THR A 36 -12.66 5.96 3.13
N LYS A 37 -12.64 4.71 2.66
CA LYS A 37 -12.43 3.54 3.53
C LYS A 37 -10.94 3.36 3.78
N ARG A 38 -10.47 3.77 4.97
CA ARG A 38 -9.09 3.47 5.39
C ARG A 38 -8.83 1.98 5.32
N HIS A 39 -8.04 1.55 4.35
CA HIS A 39 -7.62 0.17 4.25
C HIS A 39 -6.74 -0.18 5.45
N LYS A 40 -7.06 -1.31 6.09
CA LYS A 40 -6.33 -1.82 7.26
C LYS A 40 -5.89 -3.26 6.99
N CYS A 41 -4.73 -3.63 7.49
CA CYS A 41 -4.29 -5.01 7.52
C CYS A 41 -3.78 -5.40 8.90
N ARG A 42 -3.71 -6.70 9.15
CA ARG A 42 -3.18 -7.27 10.39
C ARG A 42 -1.80 -7.86 10.10
N ILE A 43 -0.78 -7.38 10.81
CA ILE A 43 0.60 -7.83 10.68
C ILE A 43 0.96 -8.65 11.92
N TYR A 44 1.27 -9.92 11.75
CA TYR A 44 1.71 -10.76 12.87
C TYR A 44 3.18 -10.48 13.22
N CYS A 45 3.44 -10.13 14.48
CA CYS A 45 4.78 -9.92 15.01
C CYS A 45 5.16 -11.07 15.94
N LYS A 46 6.06 -11.94 15.47
CA LYS A 46 6.50 -13.13 16.22
C LYS A 46 7.07 -12.80 17.60
N LYS A 47 7.81 -11.70 17.73
CA LYS A 47 8.40 -11.26 19.01
C LYS A 47 7.34 -10.91 20.05
N LEU A 48 6.24 -10.30 19.61
CA LEU A 48 5.12 -9.93 20.49
C LEU A 48 4.15 -11.08 20.73
N ARG A 49 4.30 -12.21 20.01
CA ARG A 49 3.33 -13.32 19.98
C ARG A 49 1.90 -12.81 19.71
N GLY A 50 1.78 -11.83 18.84
CA GLY A 50 0.54 -11.11 18.60
C GLY A 50 0.56 -10.36 17.28
N SER A 51 -0.49 -9.61 17.00
CA SER A 51 -0.63 -8.84 15.77
C SER A 51 -0.75 -7.35 16.01
N LEU A 52 -0.19 -6.58 15.08
CA LEU A 52 -0.35 -5.14 14.95
C LEU A 52 -1.38 -4.85 13.86
N ILE A 53 -2.13 -3.77 14.00
CA ILE A 53 -3.02 -3.27 12.96
C ILE A 53 -2.29 -2.16 12.23
N ALA A 54 -2.05 -2.35 10.95
CA ALA A 54 -1.53 -1.33 10.06
C ALA A 54 -2.66 -0.71 9.24
N HIS A 55 -2.51 0.54 8.84
CA HIS A 55 -3.46 1.25 8.00
C HIS A 55 -2.75 1.99 6.85
N GLU A 56 -3.50 2.28 5.80
CA GLU A 56 -3.04 3.19 4.75
C GLU A 56 -2.63 4.55 5.32
N LEU A 57 -1.66 5.18 4.66
CA LEU A 57 -1.10 6.46 5.04
C LEU A 57 -1.79 7.57 4.25
N SER A 58 -1.84 8.77 4.83
CA SER A 58 -2.28 9.93 4.06
C SER A 58 -1.24 10.31 3.00
N LYS A 59 -1.63 11.12 2.01
CA LYS A 59 -0.67 11.67 1.03
C LYS A 59 0.44 12.49 1.69
N GLY A 60 0.14 13.16 2.81
CA GLY A 60 1.14 13.92 3.59
C GLY A 60 2.15 12.98 4.24
N ASP A 61 1.67 11.95 4.93
CA ASP A 61 2.53 10.94 5.57
C ASP A 61 3.46 10.25 4.56
N LEU A 62 2.94 9.92 3.37
CA LEU A 62 3.72 9.33 2.28
C LEU A 62 4.77 10.31 1.73
N ALA A 63 4.44 11.59 1.61
CA ALA A 63 5.37 12.63 1.19
C ALA A 63 6.51 12.79 2.21
N ASP A 64 6.19 12.79 3.50
CA ASP A 64 7.17 12.90 4.59
C ASP A 64 8.08 11.67 4.64
N ALA A 65 7.51 10.47 4.51
CA ALA A 65 8.28 9.23 4.42
C ALA A 65 9.22 9.24 3.21
N ARG A 66 8.73 9.69 2.04
CA ARG A 66 9.55 9.81 0.83
C ARG A 66 10.67 10.84 0.98
N ALA A 67 10.41 11.96 1.65
CA ALA A 67 11.45 12.95 1.95
C ALA A 67 12.58 12.32 2.79
N LYS A 68 12.23 11.60 3.86
CA LYS A 68 13.22 10.86 4.66
C LYS A 68 13.97 9.79 3.87
N MET A 69 13.29 9.07 2.98
CA MET A 69 13.95 8.06 2.13
C MET A 69 15.03 8.64 1.22
N LYS A 70 14.92 9.91 0.80
CA LYS A 70 15.96 10.59 0.00
C LYS A 70 17.24 10.77 0.80
N ASP A 71 17.13 11.06 2.09
CA ASP A 71 18.28 11.25 2.97
C ASP A 71 18.84 9.89 3.43
N ASN A 72 17.95 8.99 3.86
CA ASN A 72 18.28 7.64 4.28
C ASN A 72 17.10 6.71 4.02
N TYR A 73 17.28 5.78 3.06
CA TYR A 73 16.25 4.85 2.64
C TYR A 73 15.71 3.98 3.79
N GLU A 74 16.59 3.39 4.61
CA GLU A 74 16.21 2.51 5.72
C GLU A 74 15.40 3.27 6.78
N SER A 75 15.84 4.49 7.14
CA SER A 75 15.12 5.35 8.08
C SER A 75 13.76 5.77 7.53
N GLY A 76 13.66 6.08 6.24
CA GLY A 76 12.40 6.38 5.57
C GLY A 76 11.41 5.20 5.57
N ILE A 77 11.89 3.97 5.35
CA ILE A 77 11.07 2.76 5.45
C ILE A 77 10.58 2.53 6.89
N GLN A 78 11.48 2.67 7.87
CA GLN A 78 11.09 2.56 9.28
C GLN A 78 10.05 3.62 9.67
N TYR A 79 10.21 4.85 9.18
CA TYR A 79 9.26 5.93 9.42
C TYR A 79 7.89 5.65 8.78
N MET A 80 7.86 5.13 7.56
CA MET A 80 6.63 4.72 6.88
C MET A 80 5.87 3.66 7.68
N ILE A 81 6.57 2.62 8.16
CA ILE A 81 5.95 1.55 8.98
C ILE A 81 5.46 2.11 10.32
N TYR A 82 6.25 3.00 10.95
CA TYR A 82 5.89 3.67 12.19
C TYR A 82 4.58 4.48 12.07
N LEU A 83 4.43 5.27 11.00
CA LEU A 83 3.23 6.06 10.76
C LEU A 83 1.99 5.20 10.49
N SER A 84 2.19 3.99 9.96
CA SER A 84 1.10 3.09 9.56
C SER A 84 0.50 2.30 10.73
N ILE A 85 1.15 2.30 11.91
CA ILE A 85 0.73 1.52 13.08
C ILE A 85 0.61 2.44 14.30
N ASP A 86 -0.61 2.86 14.63
CA ASP A 86 -0.91 3.78 15.74
C ASP A 86 -0.28 3.36 17.08
N TYR A 87 -0.32 2.06 17.41
CA TYR A 87 0.27 1.53 18.65
C TYR A 87 1.77 1.82 18.82
N LEU A 88 2.52 1.97 17.72
CA LEU A 88 3.94 2.27 17.80
C LEU A 88 4.22 3.72 18.21
N GLN A 89 3.22 4.59 18.10
CA GLN A 89 3.29 6.00 18.45
C GLN A 89 2.89 6.27 19.91
N GLU A 90 2.32 5.27 20.59
CA GLU A 90 1.89 5.37 21.98
C GLU A 90 3.07 5.69 22.90
N PRO A 91 3.02 6.78 23.70
CA PRO A 91 4.15 7.22 24.52
C PRO A 91 4.67 6.14 25.47
N ARG A 92 3.76 5.33 26.04
CA ARG A 92 4.11 4.22 26.94
C ARG A 92 4.89 3.11 26.22
N ILE A 93 4.55 2.86 24.95
CA ILE A 93 5.26 1.89 24.12
C ILE A 93 6.65 2.43 23.75
N LEU A 94 6.73 3.69 23.32
CA LEU A 94 8.01 4.34 23.04
C LEU A 94 8.93 4.39 24.25
N GLU A 95 8.39 4.61 25.44
CA GLU A 95 9.12 4.53 26.70
C GLU A 95 9.64 3.12 26.99
N ALA A 96 8.77 2.10 26.92
CA ALA A 96 9.14 0.72 27.20
C ALA A 96 10.22 0.17 26.26
N TYR A 97 10.33 0.73 25.05
CA TYR A 97 11.33 0.36 24.05
C TYR A 97 12.50 1.36 23.95
N GLU A 98 12.61 2.33 24.85
CA GLU A 98 13.69 3.35 24.89
C GLU A 98 13.81 4.16 23.58
N CYS A 99 12.68 4.47 22.95
CA CYS A 99 12.61 5.13 21.64
C CYS A 99 12.02 6.56 21.71
N LYS A 100 11.96 7.22 22.88
CA LYS A 100 11.32 8.55 23.02
C LYS A 100 11.94 9.65 22.14
N THR A 101 13.26 9.63 21.95
CA THR A 101 13.99 10.65 21.18
C THR A 101 14.02 10.35 19.68
N ASP A 102 13.82 9.09 19.31
CA ASP A 102 13.88 8.63 17.94
C ASP A 102 12.84 7.52 17.72
N SER A 103 11.57 7.94 17.65
CA SER A 103 10.42 7.05 17.77
C SER A 103 10.37 5.95 16.73
N HIS A 104 10.76 6.23 15.48
CA HIS A 104 10.70 5.26 14.40
C HIS A 104 11.70 4.09 14.54
N LYS A 105 12.72 4.21 15.40
CA LYS A 105 13.63 3.09 15.72
C LYS A 105 12.92 1.91 16.39
N ILE A 106 11.74 2.10 16.95
CA ILE A 106 10.93 1.00 17.49
C ILE A 106 10.65 -0.07 16.42
N VAL A 107 10.50 0.33 15.16
CA VAL A 107 10.29 -0.59 14.04
C VAL A 107 11.48 -1.55 13.92
N LYS A 108 12.72 -1.05 14.01
CA LYS A 108 13.93 -1.89 14.01
C LYS A 108 14.03 -2.80 15.23
N ARG A 109 13.49 -2.40 16.39
CA ARG A 109 13.45 -3.26 17.59
C ARG A 109 12.49 -4.45 17.39
N LEU A 110 11.34 -4.19 16.78
CA LEU A 110 10.30 -5.19 16.52
C LEU A 110 10.63 -6.11 15.34
N PHE A 111 11.25 -5.56 14.29
CA PHE A 111 11.65 -6.23 13.06
C PHE A 111 13.15 -6.04 12.81
N PRO A 112 14.02 -6.68 13.62
CA PRO A 112 15.47 -6.45 13.58
C PRO A 112 16.15 -7.01 12.34
N ARG A 113 15.53 -7.94 11.62
CA ARG A 113 16.11 -8.55 10.43
C ARG A 113 15.64 -7.80 9.20
N GLU A 114 16.55 -7.60 8.25
CA GLU A 114 16.27 -6.88 7.01
C GLU A 114 15.09 -7.50 6.24
N ASN A 115 15.01 -8.84 6.18
CA ASN A 115 13.91 -9.53 5.52
C ASN A 115 12.55 -9.32 6.22
N GLU A 116 12.52 -9.16 7.55
CA GLU A 116 11.30 -8.83 8.29
C GLU A 116 10.86 -7.39 7.99
N LEU A 117 11.81 -6.46 7.96
CA LEU A 117 11.56 -5.06 7.64
C LEU A 117 11.04 -4.91 6.20
N LEU A 118 11.67 -5.60 5.24
CA LEU A 118 11.26 -5.62 3.84
C LEU A 118 9.84 -6.18 3.69
N ALA A 119 9.56 -7.35 4.28
CA ALA A 119 8.22 -7.96 4.20
C ALA A 119 7.12 -7.06 4.79
N VAL A 120 7.39 -6.41 5.92
CA VAL A 120 6.44 -5.45 6.51
C VAL A 120 6.28 -4.24 5.59
N SER A 121 7.38 -3.71 5.04
CA SER A 121 7.34 -2.55 4.14
C SER A 121 6.53 -2.83 2.88
N GLU A 122 6.66 -4.02 2.27
CA GLU A 122 5.87 -4.43 1.10
C GLU A 122 4.38 -4.48 1.40
N ILE A 123 4.00 -4.98 2.58
CA ILE A 123 2.61 -4.97 3.05
C ILE A 123 2.09 -3.53 3.16
N ILE A 124 2.88 -2.63 3.75
CA ILE A 124 2.49 -1.22 3.89
C ILE A 124 2.41 -0.53 2.53
N MET A 125 3.38 -0.76 1.64
CA MET A 125 3.36 -0.20 0.28
C MET A 125 2.14 -0.71 -0.51
N GLY A 126 1.75 -1.97 -0.29
CA GLY A 126 0.55 -2.56 -0.90
C GLY A 126 -0.74 -1.93 -0.38
N LEU A 127 -0.84 -1.69 0.93
CA LEU A 127 -1.96 -0.93 1.52
C LEU A 127 -2.12 0.46 0.90
N ASN A 128 -1.02 1.07 0.47
CA ASN A 128 -0.99 2.41 -0.11
C ASN A 128 -1.07 2.40 -1.65
N GLY A 129 -1.32 1.25 -2.28
CA GLY A 129 -1.39 1.13 -3.74
C GLY A 129 -0.06 1.42 -4.46
N LEU A 130 1.08 1.32 -3.75
CA LEU A 130 2.40 1.59 -4.32
C LEU A 130 3.02 0.37 -5.02
N ASN A 131 2.42 -0.80 -4.84
CA ASN A 131 2.88 -2.07 -5.40
C ASN A 131 2.20 -2.42 -6.73
N GLU A 132 1.12 -1.72 -7.07
CA GLU A 132 0.27 -2.03 -8.20
C GLU A 132 0.41 -0.94 -9.27
N LEU A 133 1.29 -1.17 -10.24
CA LEU A 133 1.00 -0.73 -11.60
C LEU A 133 0.32 -1.91 -12.28
N LYS A 134 -1.01 -2.03 -12.15
CA LYS A 134 -1.74 -2.98 -13.00
C LYS A 134 -1.70 -2.42 -14.42
N PRO A 135 -1.04 -3.08 -15.39
CA PRO A 135 -0.90 -2.53 -16.73
C PRO A 135 -2.23 -2.28 -17.44
N GLY A 136 -3.32 -2.94 -16.99
CA GLY A 136 -4.68 -2.72 -17.49
C GLY A 136 -5.45 -1.57 -16.84
N GLU A 137 -4.96 -0.95 -15.77
CA GLU A 137 -5.66 0.16 -15.09
C GLU A 137 -5.29 1.53 -15.67
N ILE A 138 -4.03 1.72 -16.10
CA ILE A 138 -3.55 2.97 -16.69
C ILE A 138 -2.50 2.64 -17.76
N PHE A 139 -2.88 2.73 -19.04
CA PHE A 139 -1.93 2.66 -20.15
C PHE A 139 -2.23 3.71 -21.22
N ARG A 140 -1.19 4.19 -21.87
CA ARG A 140 -1.29 5.10 -23.02
C ARG A 140 -1.49 4.26 -24.27
N LYS A 141 -2.68 4.31 -24.88
CA LYS A 141 -2.90 3.80 -26.24
C LYS A 141 -2.40 4.85 -27.22
N GLU A 142 -1.37 4.53 -28.00
CA GLU A 142 -0.96 5.41 -29.10
C GLU A 142 -2.09 5.44 -30.14
N ILE A 143 -2.57 6.64 -30.47
CA ILE A 143 -3.52 6.84 -31.56
C ILE A 143 -2.67 6.90 -32.83
N GLU A 144 -2.72 5.86 -33.66
CA GLU A 144 -2.18 5.96 -35.01
C GLU A 144 -3.04 6.96 -35.80
N ASP A 145 -2.46 8.12 -36.09
CA ASP A 145 -3.05 9.05 -37.06
C ASP A 145 -3.21 8.28 -38.39
N LEU A 146 -4.46 8.05 -38.80
CA LEU A 146 -4.79 7.55 -40.12
C LEU A 146 -4.18 8.48 -41.17
N LYS A 147 -3.02 8.10 -41.71
CA LYS A 147 -2.43 8.72 -42.89
C LYS A 147 -3.38 8.51 -44.07
N ASN A 148 -4.16 9.53 -44.38
CA ASN A 148 -4.73 9.74 -45.71
C ASN A 148 -3.93 10.84 -46.41
#